data_AF-A0A2P8W711-F1
#
_entry.id   AF-A0A2P8W711-F1
#
_cell.length_a   1.000
_cell.length_b   1.000
_cell.length_c   1.000
_cell.angle_alpha   90.00
_cell.angle_beta   90.00
_cell.angle_gamma   90.00
#
_symmetry.space_group_name_H-M   'P 1'
#
loop_
_entity.id
_entity.type
_entity.pdbx_description
1 polymer ?
#
loop_
_entity_poly.entity_id
_entity_poly.type
_entity_poly.pdbx_seq_one_letter_code
_entity_poly.pdbx_strand_id
1 'polypeptide(L)'
;MGTDASQPAGQRIAVRTTTTGAWRQIWGRIGQDPALMGAIALLTLIVLAILVGPWLYPLSPTEIDFAQATQPPSLTHPLGTNDLGQDQLARLLVGGRVS
;
A
#
# COMPACT_ATOMS: atom_id res chain seq x y z
N MET A 1 1.49 -49.58 56.48
CA MET A 1 0.32 -49.61 55.57
C MET A 1 -0.33 -48.24 55.67
N GLY A 2 -0.34 -47.48 54.57
CA GLY A 2 -0.81 -46.09 54.55
C GLY A 2 0.14 -45.17 53.80
N THR A 3 0.25 -45.38 52.49
CA THR A 3 0.83 -44.43 51.54
C THR A 3 -0.09 -43.21 51.45
N ASP A 4 0.36 -42.01 51.84
CA ASP A 4 -0.34 -40.78 51.48
C ASP A 4 0.43 -40.09 50.36
N ALA A 5 -0.01 -40.39 49.15
CA ALA A 5 0.48 -39.82 47.91
C ALA A 5 -0.06 -38.39 47.80
N SER A 6 0.76 -37.42 48.19
CA SER A 6 0.54 -36.00 47.90
C SER A 6 0.60 -35.79 46.37
N GLN A 7 -0.57 -35.80 45.77
CA GLN A 7 -0.81 -35.55 44.35
C GLN A 7 -0.42 -34.11 44.01
N PRO A 8 0.48 -33.85 43.02
CA PRO A 8 0.71 -32.50 42.57
C PRO A 8 -0.53 -32.05 41.80
N ALA A 9 -1.24 -31.07 42.35
CA ALA A 9 -2.36 -30.42 41.70
C ALA A 9 -1.87 -29.80 40.38
N GLY A 10 -2.17 -30.49 39.27
CA GLY A 10 -1.94 -29.99 37.93
C GLY A 10 -2.70 -28.68 37.74
N GLN A 11 -1.99 -27.57 37.82
CA GLN A 11 -2.49 -26.25 37.43
C GLN A 11 -2.83 -26.32 35.94
N ARG A 12 -4.12 -26.50 35.66
CA ARG A 12 -4.67 -26.37 34.32
C ARG A 12 -4.47 -24.92 33.88
N ILE A 13 -3.49 -24.70 33.02
CA ILE A 13 -3.31 -23.43 32.32
C ILE A 13 -4.55 -23.25 31.44
N ALA A 14 -5.54 -22.52 31.95
CA ALA A 14 -6.70 -22.11 31.19
C ALA A 14 -6.24 -21.04 30.20
N VAL A 15 -5.89 -21.48 28.98
CA VAL A 15 -5.61 -20.58 27.85
C VAL A 15 -6.93 -19.86 27.53
N ARG A 16 -7.11 -18.65 28.06
CA ARG A 16 -8.23 -17.78 27.72
C ARG A 16 -7.95 -17.17 26.35
N THR A 17 -8.40 -17.82 25.28
CA THR A 17 -8.51 -17.20 23.96
C THR A 17 -9.68 -16.23 23.96
N THR A 18 -9.43 -14.97 24.35
CA THR A 18 -10.43 -13.91 24.20
C THR A 18 -10.43 -13.39 22.76
N THR A 19 -11.17 -14.07 21.89
CA THR A 19 -11.46 -13.59 20.53
C THR A 19 -12.67 -12.66 20.58
N THR A 20 -12.47 -11.42 21.04
CA THR A 20 -13.53 -10.40 20.95
C THR A 20 -12.91 -9.04 20.61
N GLY A 21 -13.22 -8.55 19.41
CA GLY A 21 -13.02 -7.14 19.04
C GLY A 21 -11.84 -6.79 18.14
N ALA A 22 -11.24 -7.73 17.40
CA ALA A 22 -10.09 -7.46 16.52
C ALA A 22 -10.33 -6.27 15.56
N TRP A 23 -11.49 -6.21 14.90
CA TRP A 23 -11.86 -5.12 14.00
C TRP A 23 -11.90 -3.75 14.71
N ARG A 24 -12.48 -3.67 15.90
CA ARG A 24 -12.58 -2.40 16.64
C ARG A 24 -11.21 -1.91 17.14
N GLN A 25 -10.31 -2.85 17.45
CA GLN A 25 -8.96 -2.55 17.90
C GLN A 25 -8.05 -2.12 16.74
N ILE A 26 -8.22 -2.69 15.54
CA ILE A 26 -7.52 -2.26 14.32
C ILE A 26 -7.93 -0.82 13.96
N TRP A 27 -9.23 -0.54 13.93
CA TRP A 27 -9.73 0.81 13.60
C TRP A 27 -9.33 1.86 14.64
N GLY A 28 -9.24 1.48 15.92
CA GLY A 28 -8.75 2.37 16.98
C GLY A 28 -7.27 2.75 16.83
N ARG A 29 -6.43 1.85 16.29
CA ARG A 29 -4.98 2.12 16.09
C ARG A 29 -4.71 2.99 14.87
N ILE A 30 -5.55 2.91 13.83
CA ILE A 30 -5.39 3.70 12.60
C ILE A 30 -5.33 5.20 12.87
N GLY A 31 -6.17 5.71 13.78
CA GLY A 31 -6.18 7.14 14.12
C GLY A 31 -5.15 7.57 15.18
N GLN A 32 -4.46 6.63 15.82
CA GLN A 32 -3.51 6.91 16.91
C GLN A 32 -2.04 6.85 16.47
N ASP A 33 -1.77 6.24 15.32
CA ASP A 33 -0.42 6.11 14.78
C ASP A 33 -0.20 7.11 13.62
N PRO A 34 0.63 8.15 13.80
CA PRO A 34 0.88 9.16 12.77
C PRO A 34 1.57 8.58 11.53
N ALA A 35 2.37 7.51 11.66
CA ALA A 35 2.99 6.86 10.52
C ALA A 35 1.94 6.15 9.66
N LEU A 36 0.97 5.49 10.29
CA LEU A 36 -0.15 4.84 9.61
C LEU A 36 -1.05 5.86 8.91
N MET A 37 -1.34 6.99 9.57
CA MET A 37 -2.06 8.10 8.94
C MET A 37 -1.32 8.64 7.71
N GLY A 38 0.00 8.81 7.79
CA GLY A 38 0.84 9.24 6.66
C GLY A 38 0.80 8.25 5.49
N ALA A 39 0.89 6.95 5.77
CA ALA A 39 0.77 5.91 4.76
C ALA A 39 -0.60 5.93 4.06
N ILE A 40 -1.69 6.06 4.84
CA ILE A 40 -3.06 6.14 4.30
C ILE A 40 -3.22 7.41 3.45
N ALA A 41 -2.71 8.55 3.90
CA ALA A 41 -2.78 9.81 3.16
C ALA A 41 -2.02 9.71 1.83
N LEU A 42 -0.79 9.17 1.83
CA LEU A 42 0.00 8.96 0.63
C LEU A 42 -0.70 8.00 -0.34
N LEU A 43 -1.22 6.88 0.15
CA LEU A 43 -1.96 5.92 -0.67
C LEU A 43 -3.20 6.57 -1.29
N THR A 44 -3.95 7.34 -0.51
CA THR A 44 -5.13 8.07 -0.98
C THR A 44 -4.75 9.06 -2.08
N LEU A 45 -3.64 9.78 -1.93
CA LEU A 45 -3.13 10.71 -2.93
C LEU A 45 -2.73 9.99 -4.23
N ILE A 46 -2.05 8.84 -4.14
CA ILE A 46 -1.69 8.02 -5.30
C ILE A 46 -2.94 7.54 -6.04
N VAL A 47 -3.94 7.03 -5.31
CA VAL A 47 -5.21 6.59 -5.91
C VAL A 47 -5.90 7.77 -6.60
N LEU A 48 -5.94 8.94 -5.96
CA LEU A 48 -6.53 10.13 -6.55
C LEU A 48 -5.79 10.56 -7.82
N ALA A 49 -4.46 10.50 -7.81
CA ALA A 49 -3.63 10.79 -8.98
C ALA A 49 -3.91 9.80 -10.12
N ILE A 50 -4.05 8.51 -9.86
CA ILE A 50 -4.38 7.51 -10.90
C ILE A 50 -5.80 7.74 -11.47
N LEU A 51 -6.76 8.07 -10.61
CA LEU A 51 -8.15 8.28 -11.03
C LEU A 51 -8.34 9.59 -11.79
N VAL A 52 -7.67 10.66 -11.41
CA VAL A 52 -7.89 12.01 -11.96
C VAL A 52 -6.79 12.41 -12.96
N GLY A 53 -5.58 11.87 -12.79
CA GLY A 53 -4.38 12.21 -13.57
C GLY A 53 -4.54 12.10 -15.08
N PRO A 54 -5.10 11.02 -15.64
CA PRO A 54 -5.30 10.91 -17.09
C PRO A 54 -6.24 11.95 -17.71
N TRP A 55 -7.01 12.69 -16.90
CA TRP A 55 -7.78 13.84 -17.41
C TRP A 55 -6.99 15.16 -17.38
N LEU A 56 -5.98 15.27 -16.51
CA LEU A 56 -5.13 16.46 -16.40
C LEU A 56 -3.84 16.34 -17.22
N TYR A 57 -3.36 15.12 -17.43
CA TYR A 57 -2.10 14.84 -18.10
C TYR A 57 -2.36 14.40 -19.55
N PRO A 58 -2.18 15.30 -20.54
CA PRO A 58 -2.65 15.09 -21.90
C PRO A 58 -1.73 14.21 -22.76
N LEU A 59 -0.60 13.73 -22.21
CA LEU A 59 0.34 12.91 -22.97
C LEU A 59 -0.22 11.50 -23.22
N SER A 60 0.01 11.01 -24.43
CA SER A 60 -0.35 9.64 -24.80
C SER A 60 0.56 8.63 -24.08
N PRO A 61 0.01 7.63 -23.36
CA PRO A 61 0.81 6.62 -22.66
C PRO A 61 1.45 5.60 -23.61
N THR A 62 1.08 5.59 -24.89
CA THR A 62 1.48 4.52 -25.84
C THR A 62 2.17 5.08 -27.09
N GLU A 63 2.23 6.40 -27.23
CA GLU A 63 2.91 7.06 -28.35
C GLU A 63 4.41 6.77 -28.33
N ILE A 64 4.91 6.26 -29.44
CA ILE A 64 6.32 5.90 -29.62
C ILE A 64 6.99 7.03 -30.40
N ASP A 65 8.01 7.62 -29.79
CA ASP A 65 8.85 8.65 -30.41
C ASP A 65 10.33 8.43 -30.04
N PHE A 66 11.07 7.75 -30.93
CA PHE A 66 12.49 7.48 -30.71
C PHE A 66 13.35 8.75 -30.60
N ALA A 67 12.91 9.90 -31.12
CA ALA A 67 13.64 11.16 -30.96
C ALA A 67 13.60 11.66 -29.51
N GLN A 68 12.60 11.24 -28.74
CA GLN A 68 12.43 11.55 -27.32
C GLN A 68 12.81 10.35 -26.42
N ALA A 69 13.51 9.33 -26.93
CA ALA A 69 13.88 8.15 -26.15
C ALA A 69 14.90 8.46 -25.04
N THR A 70 14.77 7.75 -23.92
CA THR A 70 15.72 7.76 -22.79
C THR A 70 15.98 9.17 -22.23
N GLN A 71 14.95 10.02 -22.22
CA GLN A 71 15.06 11.35 -21.65
C GLN A 71 15.01 11.33 -20.12
N PRO A 72 15.83 12.16 -19.46
CA PRO A 72 15.76 12.30 -18.00
C PRO A 72 14.45 13.00 -17.57
N PRO A 73 14.13 12.95 -16.26
CA PRO A 73 13.04 13.72 -15.68
C PRO A 73 13.10 15.21 -16.05
N SER A 74 11.98 15.75 -16.52
CA SER A 74 11.83 17.14 -16.98
C SER A 74 10.40 17.64 -16.75
N LEU A 75 10.13 18.93 -17.00
CA LEU A 75 8.77 19.47 -16.84
C LEU A 75 7.78 18.90 -17.86
N THR A 76 8.26 18.51 -19.05
CA THR A 76 7.45 17.84 -20.08
C THR A 76 7.25 16.37 -19.76
N HIS A 77 8.31 15.70 -19.31
CA HIS A 77 8.31 14.30 -18.91
C HIS A 77 8.75 14.16 -17.44
N PRO A 78 7.85 14.34 -16.45
CA PRO A 78 8.22 14.39 -15.03
C PRO A 78 8.95 13.15 -14.51
N LEU A 79 8.73 12.00 -15.15
CA LEU A 79 9.43 10.75 -14.84
C LEU A 79 10.36 10.29 -15.98
N GLY A 80 10.57 11.14 -16.99
CA GLY A 80 11.33 10.82 -18.19
C GLY A 80 10.59 9.89 -19.15
N THR A 81 11.32 9.44 -20.15
CA THR A 81 10.81 8.53 -21.19
C THR A 81 11.59 7.20 -21.19
N ASN A 82 11.00 6.15 -21.78
CA ASN A 82 11.67 4.87 -21.99
C ASN A 82 12.47 4.84 -23.31
N ASP A 83 13.03 3.68 -23.65
CA ASP A 83 13.79 3.45 -24.89
C ASP A 83 12.96 3.57 -26.17
N LEU A 84 11.63 3.63 -26.05
CA LEU A 84 10.69 3.87 -27.13
C LEU A 84 10.20 5.34 -27.17
N GLY A 85 10.67 6.18 -26.24
CA GLY A 85 10.22 7.57 -26.09
C GLY A 85 8.85 7.74 -25.42
N GLN A 86 8.29 6.68 -24.85
CA GLN A 86 7.00 6.77 -24.17
C GLN A 86 7.17 7.44 -22.80
N ASP A 87 6.25 8.35 -22.47
CA ASP A 87 6.22 9.02 -21.17
C ASP A 87 5.86 8.06 -20.03
N GLN A 88 6.74 7.98 -19.03
CA GLN A 88 6.58 7.02 -17.94
C GLN A 88 5.47 7.42 -16.95
N LEU A 89 5.22 8.72 -16.76
CA LEU A 89 4.15 9.19 -15.87
C LEU A 89 2.78 8.87 -16.48
N ALA A 90 2.56 9.16 -17.76
CA ALA A 90 1.35 8.80 -18.48
C ALA A 90 1.07 7.29 -18.36
N ARG A 91 2.10 6.45 -18.56
CA ARG A 91 1.99 5.00 -18.43
C ARG A 91 1.63 4.54 -17.03
N LEU A 92 2.23 5.14 -15.99
CA LEU A 92 1.92 4.81 -14.60
C LEU A 92 0.47 5.19 -14.25
N LEU A 93 0.03 6.39 -14.65
CA LEU A 93 -1.32 6.87 -14.39
C LEU A 93 -2.40 5.99 -15.04
N VAL A 94 -2.17 5.57 -16.28
CA VAL A 94 -3.11 4.71 -17.01
C VAL A 94 -3.00 3.25 -16.56
N GLY A 95 -1.79 2.72 -16.38
CA GLY A 95 -1.55 1.36 -15.92
C GLY A 95 -2.12 1.09 -14.53
N GLY A 96 -2.07 2.09 -13.64
CA GLY A 96 -2.67 2.03 -12.31
C GLY A 96 -4.19 1.86 -12.29
N ARG A 97 -4.90 2.16 -13.40
CA ARG A 97 -6.36 1.92 -13.51
C ARG A 97 -6.72 0.50 -13.92
N VAL A 98 -5.76 -0.27 -14.46
CA VAL A 98 -5.99 -1.59 -15.05
C VAL A 98 -5.63 -2.74 -14.10
N SER A 99 -4.71 -2.49 -13.15
CA SER A 99 -4.18 -3.50 -12.22
C SER A 99 -5.03 -3.70 -10.97
#